data_AF-A0A2G5UJD2-F1
#
_entry.id   AF-A0A2G5UJD2-F1
#
_cell.length_a   1.000
_cell.length_b   1.000
_cell.length_c   1.000
_cell.angle_alpha   90.00
_cell.angle_beta   90.00
_cell.angle_gamma   90.00
#
_symmetry.space_group_name_H-M   'P 1'
#
loop_
_entity.id
_entity.type
_entity.pdbx_description
1 polymer ?
#
loop_
_entity_poly.entity_id
_entity_poly.type
_entity_poly.pdbx_seq_one_letter_code
_entity_poly.pdbx_strand_id
1 'polypeptide(L)'
;MPLRDLNRFFKLWIKGSNPRLKQLFISCDNVVPIAPDWNVLLKGLRAEEAEANGSKKYILMNCRGISGQIEVEHLGVFASVIFFVSN
;
A
#
# COMPACT_ATOMS: atom_id res chain seq x y z
N MET A 1 6.79 1.66 -11.08
CA MET A 1 6.68 2.90 -10.28
C MET A 1 7.58 2.78 -9.06
N PRO A 2 8.36 3.80 -8.68
CA PRO A 2 9.19 3.74 -7.47
C PRO A 2 8.33 3.64 -6.19
N LEU A 3 8.70 2.78 -5.24
CA LEU A 3 8.00 2.65 -3.94
C LEU A 3 7.89 3.98 -3.18
N ARG A 4 8.84 4.91 -3.39
CA ARG A 4 8.84 6.24 -2.78
C ARG A 4 7.68 7.12 -3.25
N ASP A 5 7.29 7.00 -4.51
CA ASP A 5 6.16 7.76 -5.04
C ASP A 5 4.83 7.22 -4.49
N LEU A 6 4.74 5.90 -4.33
CA LEU A 6 3.58 5.27 -3.70
C LEU A 6 3.50 5.60 -2.20
N ASN A 7 4.63 5.65 -1.48
CA ASN A 7 4.68 6.19 -0.12
C ASN A 7 4.19 7.64 -0.04
N ARG A 8 4.60 8.49 -0.99
CA ARG A 8 4.13 9.88 -1.08
C ARG A 8 2.63 9.96 -1.35
N PHE A 9 2.12 9.11 -2.22
CA PHE A 9 0.68 8.98 -2.47
C PHE A 9 -0.09 8.67 -1.17
N PHE A 10 0.32 7.65 -0.42
CA PHE A 10 -0.36 7.30 0.84
C PHE A 10 -0.28 8.42 1.88
N LYS A 11 0.86 9.11 1.99
CA LYS A 11 0.98 10.29 2.87
C LYS A 11 0.03 11.42 2.47
N LEU A 12 -0.20 11.63 1.17
CA LEU A 12 -1.16 12.63 0.69
C LEU A 12 -2.61 12.18 0.93
N TRP A 13 -2.91 10.90 0.74
CA TRP A 13 -4.23 10.34 1.04
C TRP A 13 -4.56 10.44 2.54
N ILE A 14 -3.59 10.13 3.43
CA ILE A 14 -3.73 10.32 4.88
C ILE A 14 -4.06 11.79 5.21
N LYS A 15 -3.52 12.75 4.46
CA LYS A 15 -3.83 14.18 4.60
C LYS A 15 -5.16 14.62 3.96
N GLY A 16 -5.92 13.70 3.38
CA GLY A 16 -7.26 13.95 2.82
C GLY A 16 -7.29 14.15 1.31
N SER A 17 -6.19 13.87 0.59
CA SER A 17 -6.20 13.85 -0.87
C SER A 17 -7.00 12.68 -1.41
N ASN A 18 -7.57 12.82 -2.61
CA ASN A 18 -8.37 11.78 -3.27
C ASN A 18 -9.55 11.26 -2.41
N PRO A 19 -10.44 12.14 -1.91
CA PRO A 19 -11.50 11.77 -0.98
C PRO A 19 -12.59 10.85 -1.57
N ARG A 20 -12.56 10.63 -2.89
CA ARG A 20 -13.48 9.72 -3.61
C ARG A 20 -12.80 8.40 -4.02
N LEU A 21 -11.54 8.20 -3.66
CA LEU A 21 -10.81 6.97 -3.97
C LEU A 21 -11.48 5.81 -3.25
N LYS A 22 -11.80 4.75 -4.01
CA LYS A 22 -12.33 3.49 -3.48
C LYS A 22 -11.28 2.39 -3.49
N GLN A 23 -10.45 2.37 -4.53
CA GLN A 23 -9.43 1.37 -4.74
C GLN A 23 -8.29 1.96 -5.59
N LEU A 24 -7.07 1.49 -5.34
CA LEU A 24 -5.92 1.63 -6.24
C LEU A 24 -5.27 0.26 -6.40
N PHE A 25 -5.03 -0.17 -7.63
CA PHE A 25 -4.33 -1.41 -7.95
C PHE A 25 -3.10 -1.09 -8.81
N ILE A 26 -1.93 -1.55 -8.38
CA ILE A 26 -0.68 -1.38 -9.11
C ILE A 26 -0.03 -2.75 -9.27
N SER A 27 0.05 -3.24 -10.51
CA SER A 27 0.87 -4.39 -10.88
C SER A 27 2.29 -3.95 -11.24
N CYS A 28 3.27 -4.72 -10.83
CA CYS A 28 4.67 -4.57 -11.22
C CYS A 28 5.11 -5.88 -11.89
N ASP A 29 5.15 -5.87 -13.23
CA ASP A 29 5.40 -7.07 -14.04
C ASP A 29 6.90 -7.27 -14.39
N ASN A 30 7.79 -6.46 -13.81
CA ASN A 30 9.23 -6.46 -14.09
C ASN A 30 10.07 -6.50 -12.80
N VAL A 31 9.59 -7.21 -11.79
CA VAL A 31 10.29 -7.28 -10.49
C VAL A 31 11.36 -8.36 -10.59
N VAL A 32 12.58 -7.99 -10.21
CA VAL A 32 13.70 -8.92 -9.99
C VAL A 32 13.23 -9.99 -8.99
N PRO A 33 13.71 -11.25 -9.02
CA PRO A 33 13.30 -12.28 -8.04
C PRO A 33 13.49 -11.91 -6.55
N ILE A 34 14.07 -10.75 -6.25
CA ILE A 34 14.21 -10.19 -4.92
C ILE A 34 12.94 -9.39 -4.60
N ALA A 35 12.30 -9.75 -3.49
CA ALA A 35 11.12 -9.05 -2.99
C ALA A 35 11.38 -7.55 -2.83
N PRO A 36 10.43 -6.67 -3.24
CA PRO A 36 10.54 -5.24 -2.99
C PRO A 36 10.68 -4.93 -1.49
N ASP A 37 11.49 -3.93 -1.16
CA ASP A 37 11.59 -3.46 0.22
C ASP A 37 10.33 -2.68 0.63
N TRP A 38 9.32 -3.40 1.11
CA TRP A 38 8.06 -2.83 1.57
C TRP A 38 8.24 -1.84 2.73
N ASN A 39 9.38 -1.84 3.44
CA ASN A 39 9.66 -0.81 4.45
C ASN A 39 9.81 0.58 3.81
N VAL A 40 10.29 0.67 2.57
CA VAL A 40 10.34 1.94 1.82
C VAL A 40 8.94 2.46 1.54
N LEU A 41 8.01 1.56 1.20
CA LEU A 41 6.61 1.88 0.96
C LEU A 41 5.91 2.40 2.23
N LEU A 42 6.19 1.76 3.37
CA LEU A 42 5.51 2.02 4.64
C LEU A 42 6.19 3.09 5.49
N LYS A 43 7.38 3.57 5.09
CA LYS A 43 8.17 4.50 5.87
C LYS A 43 7.39 5.75 6.29
N GLY A 44 7.21 5.91 7.60
CA GLY A 44 6.50 7.05 8.18
C GLY A 44 4.98 7.00 8.03
N LEU A 45 4.43 5.87 7.61
CA LEU A 45 3.01 5.54 7.77
C LEU A 45 2.87 4.85 9.13
N ARG A 46 1.87 5.24 9.94
CA ARG A 46 1.53 4.54 11.18
C ARG A 46 0.71 3.29 10.83
N ALA A 47 1.33 2.37 10.11
CA ALA A 47 0.67 1.21 9.56
C ALA A 47 0.83 0.01 10.49
N GLU A 48 -0.25 -0.71 10.76
CA GLU A 48 -0.24 -1.92 11.57
C GLU A 48 -0.24 -3.14 10.64
N GLU A 49 0.72 -4.05 10.79
CA GLU A 49 0.78 -5.30 10.04
C GLU A 49 -0.32 -6.25 10.56
N ALA A 50 -1.12 -6.79 9.66
CA ALA A 50 -2.13 -7.81 9.95
C ALA A 50 -1.71 -9.15 9.33
N GLU A 51 -1.85 -10.24 10.09
CA GLU A 51 -1.53 -11.59 9.61
C GLU A 51 -2.43 -11.98 8.44
N ALA A 52 -1.82 -12.40 7.33
CA ALA A 52 -2.53 -12.97 6.20
C ALA A 52 -1.71 -14.07 5.53
N ASN A 53 -2.41 -15.08 5.02
CA ASN A 53 -1.86 -16.24 4.34
C ASN A 53 -1.17 -15.85 3.02
N GLY A 54 0.12 -15.49 3.09
CA GLY A 54 0.99 -15.29 1.91
C GLY A 54 1.11 -13.85 1.40
N SER A 55 0.18 -12.96 1.77
CA SER A 55 0.27 -11.51 1.50
C SER A 55 0.46 -10.73 2.81
N LYS A 56 1.09 -9.56 2.73
CA LYS A 56 1.18 -8.67 3.90
C LYS A 56 0.10 -7.60 3.81
N LYS A 57 -0.63 -7.40 4.90
CA LYS A 57 -1.71 -6.43 4.99
C LYS A 57 -1.35 -5.34 5.98
N TYR A 58 -1.69 -4.11 5.65
CA TYR A 58 -1.44 -2.95 6.50
C TYR A 58 -2.64 -2.04 6.55
N ILE A 59 -3.01 -1.59 7.76
CA ILE A 59 -4.14 -0.67 7.95
C ILE A 59 -3.63 0.76 8.17
N LEU A 60 -4.29 1.73 7.54
CA LEU A 60 -4.04 3.17 7.63
C LEU A 60 -5.34 3.89 7.96
N MET A 61 -5.23 5.01 8.67
CA MET A 61 -6.33 5.95 8.87
C MET A 61 -5.98 7.30 8.27
N ASN A 62 -6.91 7.91 7.54
CA ASN A 62 -6.74 9.29 7.10
C ASN A 62 -7.27 10.31 8.12
N CYS A 63 -7.03 11.60 7.86
CA CYS A 63 -7.44 12.72 8.71
C CYS A 63 -8.95 12.89 8.89
N ARG A 64 -9.76 12.10 8.17
CA ARG A 64 -11.24 12.09 8.26
C ARG A 64 -11.76 10.86 9.00
N GLY A 65 -10.89 10.02 9.57
CA GLY A 65 -11.29 8.79 10.23
C GLY A 65 -11.70 7.66 9.27
N ILE A 66 -11.35 7.76 7.98
CA ILE A 66 -11.61 6.71 7.00
C ILE A 66 -10.44 5.72 7.01
N SER A 67 -10.77 4.43 6.96
CA SER A 67 -9.80 3.34 6.94
C SER A 67 -9.34 3.02 5.52
N GLY A 68 -8.06 2.72 5.37
CA GLY A 68 -7.44 2.27 4.14
C GLY A 68 -6.59 1.04 4.40
N GLN A 69 -6.76 0.00 3.60
CA GLN A 69 -6.01 -1.25 3.70
C GLN A 69 -5.07 -1.38 2.51
N ILE A 70 -3.77 -1.47 2.79
CA ILE A 70 -2.74 -1.81 1.81
C ILE A 70 -2.50 -3.32 1.89
N GLU A 71 -2.62 -4.00 0.77
CA GLU A 71 -2.17 -5.37 0.58
C GLU A 71 -0.98 -5.37 -0.37
N VAL A 72 0.11 -6.02 0.04
CA VAL A 72 1.28 -6.23 -0.82
C VAL A 72 1.51 -7.71 -1.00
N GLU A 73 1.82 -8.07 -2.24
CA GLU A 73 2.05 -9.45 -2.65
C GLU A 73 3.34 -9.51 -3.48
N HIS A 74 4.10 -10.60 -3.28
CA HIS A 74 5.29 -10.90 -4.07
C HIS A 74 5.29 -12.39 -4.42
N LEU A 75 5.11 -12.71 -5.71
CA LEU A 75 5.06 -14.06 -6.25
C LEU A 75 6.08 -14.18 -7.39
N GLY A 76 7.28 -14.67 -7.06
CA GLY A 76 8.36 -14.88 -8.03
C GLY A 76 8.87 -13.56 -8.62
N VAL A 77 8.45 -13.24 -9.85
CA VAL A 77 8.81 -12.00 -10.57
C VAL A 77 7.68 -10.97 -10.60
N PHE A 78 6.55 -11.30 -9.98
CA PHE A 78 5.39 -10.43 -9.88
C PHE A 78 5.32 -9.81 -8.50
N ALA A 79 5.10 -8.51 -8.43
CA ALA A 79 4.67 -7.85 -7.21
C ALA A 79 3.45 -6.99 -7.47
N SER A 80 2.57 -6.89 -6.48
CA SER A 80 1.41 -6.01 -6.55
C SER A 80 1.24 -5.21 -5.27
N VAL A 81 0.64 -4.04 -5.41
CA VAL A 81 0.12 -3.27 -4.28
C VAL A 81 -1.35 -2.98 -4.57
N ILE A 82 -2.21 -3.39 -3.65
CA ILE A 82 -3.63 -3.10 -3.69
C ILE A 82 -3.96 -2.22 -2.49
N PHE A 83 -4.67 -1.13 -2.72
CA PHE A 83 -5.15 -0.27 -1.67
C PHE A 83 -6.67 -0.18 -1.73
N PHE A 84 -7.35 -0.60 -0.67
CA PHE A 84 -8.80 -0.53 -0.51
C PHE A 84 -9.16 0.56 0.48
N VAL A 85 -10.20 1.34 0.19
CA VAL A 85 -10.73 2.34 1.10
C VAL A 85 -12.08 1.85 1.64
N SER A 86 -12.19 1.79 2.96
CA SER A 86 -13.40 1.40 3.69
C SER A 86 -13.92 2.61 4.47
N ASN A 87 -15.10 3.08 4.06
CA ASN A 87 -15.85 4.15 4.73
C ASN A 87 -16.81 3.59 5.76
#